data_AF-A0A1Q6U934-F1
#
_entry.id   AF-A0A1Q6U934-F1
#
_cell.length_a   1.000
_cell.length_b   1.000
_cell.length_c   1.000
_cell.angle_alpha   90.00
_cell.angle_beta   90.00
_cell.angle_gamma   90.00
#
_symmetry.space_group_name_H-M   'P 1'
#
loop_
_entity.id
_entity.type
_entity.pdbx_description
1 polymer ?
#
loop_
_entity_poly.entity_id
_entity_poly.type
_entity_poly.pdbx_seq_one_letter_code
_entity_poly.pdbx_strand_id
1 'polypeptide(L)'
;MSEDSEDIIKKLTEDVPDGKATFPADEDDEFNLLLDNFIQSELKNIEEEKNNTRIMLEEPEPQPIKQNASDDEVADALELAEQKLYTAYRNYVDSIQAIADAHGLEAPVFHIKAQVLYPRYTPSLGNLISIDVLQGWDTMFESFPDDVVKIKPNATDEELLDFAEQHTDENLQMAVVSYVEILFEIEGCEIAYEKRLLEYEHRKIEEEIIEEHRKRGERARKYVDAIEKKKFPINAERLVHGYFKVAGKDPEGSFQALTTNPAIFAPIEIDKIKPKFFGLIKPTPRDGLIFNRKIGDFLKKLKV
;
A
#
# COMPACT_ATOMS: atom_id res chain seq x y z
N MET A 1 16.04 -29.65 -40.28
CA MET A 1 15.31 -29.01 -39.17
C MET A 1 14.96 -27.61 -39.66
N SER A 2 13.72 -27.24 -39.94
CA SER A 2 12.44 -27.69 -39.39
C SER A 2 11.35 -27.70 -40.47
N GLU A 3 10.89 -28.88 -40.88
CA GLU A 3 9.60 -29.04 -41.58
C GLU A 3 8.41 -28.78 -40.63
N ASP A 4 8.65 -28.65 -39.32
CA ASP A 4 7.60 -28.43 -38.32
C ASP A 4 7.07 -26.99 -38.25
N SER A 5 7.79 -25.99 -38.76
CA SER A 5 7.41 -24.58 -38.58
C SER A 5 6.32 -24.11 -39.53
N GLU A 6 6.28 -24.64 -40.76
CA GLU A 6 5.26 -24.30 -41.75
C GLU A 6 3.94 -25.03 -41.47
N ASP A 7 4.00 -26.25 -40.93
CA ASP A 7 2.82 -27.05 -40.56
C ASP A 7 2.12 -26.51 -39.31
N ILE A 8 2.84 -25.88 -38.37
CA ILE A 8 2.24 -25.21 -37.21
C ILE A 8 1.47 -23.95 -37.63
N ILE A 9 2.03 -23.16 -38.56
CA ILE A 9 1.37 -21.95 -39.09
C ILE A 9 0.10 -22.33 -39.86
N LYS A 10 0.14 -23.43 -40.62
CA LYS A 10 -1.02 -23.91 -41.38
C LYS A 10 -2.14 -24.41 -40.46
N LYS A 11 -1.81 -25.19 -39.41
CA LYS A 11 -2.78 -25.65 -38.40
C LYS A 11 -3.40 -24.51 -37.57
N LEU A 12 -2.69 -23.43 -37.33
CA LEU A 12 -3.22 -22.26 -36.60
C LEU A 12 -4.17 -21.39 -37.44
N THR A 13 -4.18 -21.56 -38.77
CA THR A 13 -5.00 -20.77 -39.69
C THR A 13 -6.22 -21.50 -40.26
N GLU A 14 -6.32 -22.82 -40.11
CA GLU A 14 -7.40 -23.63 -40.71
C GLU A 14 -8.73 -23.60 -39.92
N ASP A 15 -8.72 -23.17 -38.65
CA ASP A 15 -9.92 -23.10 -37.79
C ASP A 15 -10.49 -21.68 -37.60
N VAL A 16 -10.08 -20.69 -38.41
CA VAL A 16 -10.72 -19.36 -38.39
C VAL A 16 -12.01 -19.44 -39.21
N PRO A 17 -13.20 -19.32 -38.60
CA PRO A 17 -14.45 -19.32 -39.36
C PRO A 17 -14.45 -18.13 -40.31
N ASP A 18 -14.80 -18.36 -41.59
CA ASP A 18 -14.86 -17.34 -42.65
C ASP A 18 -16.06 -16.36 -42.48
N GLY A 19 -16.51 -16.19 -41.23
CA GLY A 19 -17.47 -15.18 -40.83
C GLY A 19 -16.71 -13.98 -40.27
N LYS A 20 -16.94 -12.80 -40.83
CA LYS A 20 -16.51 -11.53 -40.23
C LYS A 20 -16.99 -11.46 -38.78
N ALA A 21 -16.13 -11.84 -37.85
CA ALA A 21 -16.27 -11.44 -36.46
C ALA A 21 -16.02 -9.93 -36.41
N THR A 22 -17.09 -9.16 -36.50
CA THR A 22 -17.09 -7.77 -36.04
C THR A 22 -16.90 -7.81 -34.54
N PHE A 23 -15.65 -7.81 -34.09
CA PHE A 23 -15.34 -7.46 -32.71
C PHE A 23 -15.63 -5.96 -32.56
N PRO A 24 -16.46 -5.55 -31.58
CA PRO A 24 -16.59 -4.15 -31.24
C PRO A 24 -15.20 -3.70 -30.76
N ALA A 25 -14.52 -2.88 -31.54
CA ALA A 25 -13.18 -2.40 -31.23
C ALA A 25 -13.21 -1.17 -30.32
N ASP A 26 -14.39 -0.58 -30.10
CA ASP A 26 -14.55 0.72 -29.47
C ASP A 26 -14.72 0.64 -27.95
N GLU A 27 -15.18 -0.49 -27.38
CA GLU A 27 -15.47 -0.59 -25.94
C GLU A 27 -14.21 -0.63 -25.05
N ASP A 28 -13.09 -1.19 -25.53
CA ASP A 28 -11.84 -1.29 -24.76
C ASP A 28 -10.98 -0.01 -24.86
N ASP A 29 -11.06 0.72 -25.98
CA ASP A 29 -10.47 2.06 -26.13
C ASP A 29 -11.29 3.08 -25.32
N GLU A 30 -12.62 2.93 -25.28
CA GLU A 30 -13.49 3.63 -24.34
C GLU A 30 -13.18 3.23 -22.90
N PHE A 31 -12.88 1.96 -22.59
CA PHE A 31 -12.44 1.55 -21.25
C PHE A 31 -11.09 2.17 -20.88
N ASN A 32 -10.11 2.25 -21.77
CA ASN A 32 -8.84 2.91 -21.49
C ASN A 32 -8.99 4.42 -21.35
N LEU A 33 -9.88 5.05 -22.14
CA LEU A 33 -10.21 6.47 -22.02
C LEU A 33 -11.00 6.74 -20.73
N LEU A 34 -11.92 5.85 -20.37
CA LEU A 34 -12.66 5.86 -19.12
C LEU A 34 -11.74 5.58 -17.94
N LEU A 35 -10.74 4.72 -18.10
CA LEU A 35 -9.72 4.44 -17.11
C LEU A 35 -8.73 5.59 -16.99
N ASP A 36 -8.39 6.29 -18.07
CA ASP A 36 -7.57 7.51 -18.03
C ASP A 36 -8.36 8.68 -17.42
N ASN A 37 -9.65 8.81 -17.75
CA ASN A 37 -10.55 9.79 -17.15
C ASN A 37 -10.84 9.45 -15.69
N PHE A 38 -10.98 8.16 -15.36
CA PHE A 38 -11.11 7.65 -14.01
C PHE A 38 -9.80 7.84 -13.25
N ILE A 39 -8.63 7.54 -13.82
CA ILE A 39 -7.33 7.80 -13.19
C ILE A 39 -7.12 9.31 -13.06
N GLN A 40 -7.58 10.16 -13.96
CA GLN A 40 -7.49 11.62 -13.81
C GLN A 40 -8.49 12.17 -12.79
N SER A 41 -9.71 11.63 -12.72
CA SER A 41 -10.71 11.98 -11.71
C SER A 41 -10.32 11.44 -10.36
N GLU A 42 -9.79 10.22 -10.29
CA GLU A 42 -9.21 9.59 -9.12
C GLU A 42 -7.92 10.26 -8.75
N LEU A 43 -7.05 10.70 -9.66
CA LEU A 43 -5.85 11.50 -9.33
C LEU A 43 -6.23 12.85 -8.76
N LYS A 44 -7.26 13.49 -9.31
CA LYS A 44 -7.81 14.72 -8.76
C LYS A 44 -8.49 14.47 -7.42
N ASN A 45 -9.22 13.36 -7.28
CA ASN A 45 -9.79 12.89 -6.02
C ASN A 45 -8.71 12.39 -5.06
N ILE A 46 -7.52 11.96 -5.50
CA ILE A 46 -6.35 11.47 -4.75
C ILE A 46 -5.40 12.63 -4.49
N GLU A 47 -5.50 13.76 -5.19
CA GLU A 47 -4.89 15.03 -4.79
C GLU A 47 -5.79 15.78 -3.82
N GLU A 48 -7.11 15.73 -4.02
CA GLU A 48 -8.12 16.20 -3.08
C GLU A 48 -8.21 15.27 -1.87
N GLU A 49 -8.02 13.96 -2.00
CA GLU A 49 -7.78 12.98 -0.93
C GLU A 49 -6.31 12.99 -0.52
N LYS A 50 -5.30 13.36 -1.28
CA LYS A 50 -3.97 13.59 -0.67
C LYS A 50 -4.02 14.81 0.21
N ASN A 51 -4.80 15.84 -0.15
CA ASN A 51 -5.03 16.97 0.74
C ASN A 51 -5.96 16.57 1.88
N ASN A 52 -7.12 15.96 1.63
CA ASN A 52 -8.08 15.56 2.65
C ASN A 52 -7.57 14.40 3.51
N THR A 53 -6.75 13.52 2.96
CA THR A 53 -6.13 12.34 3.60
C THR A 53 -4.74 12.66 4.15
N ARG A 54 -3.98 13.66 3.67
CA ARG A 54 -2.96 14.33 4.51
C ARG A 54 -3.61 14.96 5.73
N ILE A 55 -4.81 15.51 5.57
CA ILE A 55 -5.68 16.01 6.66
C ILE A 55 -6.36 14.85 7.47
N MET A 56 -6.40 13.60 6.97
CA MET A 56 -7.01 12.44 7.68
C MET A 56 -5.99 11.38 8.16
N LEU A 57 -4.72 11.46 7.77
CA LEU A 57 -3.63 10.57 8.19
C LEU A 57 -2.63 11.24 9.12
N GLU A 58 -2.52 12.57 9.05
CA GLU A 58 -2.54 13.28 10.31
C GLU A 58 -3.97 13.11 10.82
N GLU A 59 -4.19 12.11 11.69
CA GLU A 59 -5.09 12.41 12.81
C GLU A 59 -4.70 13.82 13.27
N PRO A 60 -5.67 14.75 13.34
CA PRO A 60 -5.42 16.19 13.29
C PRO A 60 -4.17 16.52 14.10
N GLU A 61 -3.15 17.13 13.48
CA GLU A 61 -1.82 17.32 14.10
C GLU A 61 -2.04 17.59 15.59
N PRO A 62 -1.61 16.66 16.46
CA PRO A 62 -2.05 16.68 17.83
C PRO A 62 -1.69 18.06 18.37
N GLN A 63 -2.70 18.75 18.92
CA GLN A 63 -2.56 20.18 19.17
C GLN A 63 -1.33 20.38 20.05
N PRO A 64 -0.42 21.29 19.66
CA PRO A 64 0.84 21.45 20.35
C PRO A 64 0.57 21.70 21.83
N ILE A 65 1.09 20.81 22.68
CA ILE A 65 0.96 20.92 24.12
C ILE A 65 1.66 22.20 24.58
N LYS A 66 1.02 22.94 25.49
CA LYS A 66 1.62 24.13 26.10
C LYS A 66 2.91 23.74 26.83
N GLN A 67 3.95 24.56 26.75
CA GLN A 67 5.26 24.27 27.40
C GLN A 67 5.18 23.98 28.91
N ASN A 68 4.11 24.38 29.59
CA ASN A 68 3.89 24.16 31.02
C ASN A 68 2.61 23.35 31.29
N ALA A 69 2.17 22.53 30.33
CA ALA A 69 1.00 21.69 30.54
C ALA A 69 1.25 20.73 31.71
N SER A 70 0.25 20.55 32.56
CA SER A 70 0.32 19.54 33.60
C SER A 70 0.33 18.14 32.98
N ASP A 71 0.75 17.16 33.77
CA ASP A 71 0.77 15.79 33.30
C ASP A 71 -0.62 15.26 32.96
N ASP A 72 -1.63 15.63 33.75
CA ASP A 72 -3.04 15.33 33.47
C ASP A 72 -3.54 15.99 32.18
N GLU A 73 -3.17 17.25 31.93
CA GLU A 73 -3.53 17.94 30.67
C GLU A 73 -2.93 17.24 29.45
N VAL A 74 -1.75 16.63 29.59
CA VAL A 74 -1.13 15.84 28.52
C VAL A 74 -1.78 14.48 28.39
N ALA A 75 -2.13 13.84 29.51
CA ALA A 75 -2.84 12.56 29.52
C ALA A 75 -4.17 12.66 28.77
N ASP A 76 -4.95 13.73 29.01
CA ASP A 76 -6.22 13.99 28.31
C ASP A 76 -6.05 14.22 26.79
N ALA A 77 -4.84 14.62 26.35
CA ALA A 77 -4.51 14.86 24.96
C ALA A 77 -3.89 13.64 24.24
N LEU A 78 -3.65 12.54 24.96
CA LEU A 78 -3.22 11.28 24.36
C LEU A 78 -4.35 10.67 23.54
N GLU A 79 -3.99 9.77 22.63
CA GLU A 79 -4.96 8.93 21.95
C GLU A 79 -5.54 7.86 22.86
N LEU A 80 -6.68 7.27 22.46
CA LEU A 80 -7.43 6.35 23.31
C LEU A 80 -6.58 5.17 23.84
N ALA A 81 -5.71 4.58 23.01
CA ALA A 81 -4.86 3.47 23.44
C ALA A 81 -3.79 3.95 24.44
N GLU A 82 -3.11 5.04 24.13
CA GLU A 82 -2.12 5.67 25.00
C GLU A 82 -2.72 6.18 26.33
N GLN A 83 -3.96 6.69 26.32
CA GLN A 83 -4.70 7.09 27.53
C GLN A 83 -4.93 5.91 28.47
N LYS A 84 -5.36 4.77 27.92
CA LYS A 84 -5.59 3.55 28.71
C LYS A 84 -4.28 3.01 29.28
N LEU A 85 -3.24 2.94 28.45
CA LEU A 85 -1.90 2.55 28.89
C LEU A 85 -1.41 3.45 30.02
N TYR A 86 -1.58 4.77 29.88
CA TYR A 86 -1.14 5.71 30.91
C TYR A 86 -1.95 5.58 32.20
N THR A 87 -3.26 5.33 32.09
CA THR A 87 -4.14 5.12 33.25
C THR A 87 -3.75 3.86 34.01
N ALA A 88 -3.56 2.73 33.31
CA ALA A 88 -3.11 1.47 33.92
C ALA A 88 -1.74 1.64 34.60
N TYR A 89 -0.82 2.36 33.95
CA TYR A 89 0.48 2.70 34.52
C TYR A 89 0.35 3.54 35.80
N ARG A 90 -0.49 4.57 35.82
CA ARG A 90 -0.73 5.40 37.03
C ARG A 90 -1.32 4.58 38.17
N ASN A 91 -2.31 3.72 37.89
CA ASN A 91 -2.90 2.84 38.89
C ASN A 91 -1.86 1.88 39.49
N TYR A 92 -0.97 1.34 38.66
CA TYR A 92 0.15 0.51 39.11
C TYR A 92 1.08 1.29 40.05
N VAL A 93 1.57 2.45 39.62
CA VAL A 93 2.49 3.28 40.40
C VAL A 93 1.90 3.68 41.74
N ASP A 94 0.66 4.18 41.74
CA ASP A 94 -0.02 4.62 42.97
C ASP A 94 -0.21 3.43 43.94
N SER A 95 -0.49 2.22 43.42
CA SER A 95 -0.63 1.01 44.24
C SER A 95 0.70 0.54 44.83
N ILE A 96 1.78 0.55 44.04
CA ILE A 96 3.13 0.20 44.52
C ILE A 96 3.60 1.19 45.60
N GLN A 97 3.36 2.48 45.40
CA GLN A 97 3.68 3.50 46.40
C GLN A 97 2.92 3.25 47.71
N ALA A 98 1.62 2.93 47.62
CA ALA A 98 0.81 2.62 48.80
C ALA A 98 1.30 1.36 49.53
N ILE A 99 1.73 0.32 48.80
CA ILE A 99 2.33 -0.89 49.39
C ILE A 99 3.63 -0.54 50.12
N ALA A 100 4.53 0.20 49.48
CA ALA A 100 5.81 0.61 50.07
C ALA A 100 5.60 1.42 51.36
N ASP A 101 4.69 2.39 51.33
CA ASP A 101 4.35 3.23 52.48
C ASP A 101 3.76 2.40 53.63
N ALA A 102 2.85 1.47 53.33
CA ALA A 102 2.22 0.61 54.33
C ALA A 102 3.21 -0.35 55.03
N HIS A 103 4.27 -0.74 54.33
CA HIS A 103 5.30 -1.66 54.83
C HIS A 103 6.58 -0.95 55.31
N GLY A 104 6.64 0.39 55.20
CA GLY A 104 7.79 1.18 55.61
C GLY A 104 9.03 0.96 54.74
N LEU A 105 8.84 0.64 53.47
CA LEU A 105 9.89 0.46 52.46
C LEU A 105 10.21 1.78 51.75
N GLU A 106 11.40 1.86 51.14
CA GLU A 106 11.71 2.95 50.23
C GLU A 106 10.98 2.71 48.90
N ALA A 107 10.16 3.68 48.49
CA ALA A 107 9.38 3.53 47.29
C ALA A 107 10.24 3.63 46.01
N PRO A 108 9.98 2.78 45.00
CA PRO A 108 10.70 2.83 43.74
C PRO A 108 10.40 4.13 42.97
N VAL A 109 11.37 4.57 42.18
CA VAL A 109 11.23 5.77 41.35
C VAL A 109 10.76 5.36 39.95
N PHE A 110 9.56 5.78 39.63
CA PHE A 110 8.92 5.57 38.33
C PHE A 110 9.11 6.79 37.42
N HIS A 111 9.41 6.56 36.14
CA HIS A 111 9.90 7.62 35.23
C HIS A 111 8.96 7.97 34.09
N ILE A 112 7.92 7.17 33.84
CA ILE A 112 7.02 7.39 32.72
C ILE A 112 6.03 8.49 33.08
N LYS A 113 5.87 9.44 32.16
CA LYS A 113 4.90 10.53 32.23
C LYS A 113 4.11 10.59 30.93
N ALA A 114 2.96 11.25 30.95
CA ALA A 114 2.10 11.34 29.76
C ALA A 114 2.84 11.98 28.57
N GLN A 115 3.77 12.92 28.82
CA GLN A 115 4.56 13.55 27.75
C GLN A 115 5.42 12.58 26.95
N VAL A 116 5.80 11.44 27.54
CA VAL A 116 6.61 10.42 26.88
C VAL A 116 5.79 9.66 25.84
N LEU A 117 4.49 9.48 26.10
CA LEU A 117 3.54 8.83 25.19
C LEU A 117 3.02 9.78 24.10
N TYR A 118 3.17 11.09 24.31
CA TYR A 118 2.74 12.10 23.37
C TYR A 118 3.79 12.37 22.26
N PRO A 119 3.38 12.63 21.01
CA PRO A 119 2.01 12.56 20.52
C PRO A 119 1.51 11.14 20.32
N ARG A 120 2.43 10.18 20.16
CA ARG A 120 2.11 8.80 19.83
C ARG A 120 3.12 7.83 20.44
N TYR A 121 2.60 6.67 20.80
CA TYR A 121 3.40 5.53 21.21
C TYR A 121 4.36 5.05 20.11
N THR A 122 5.50 4.49 20.55
CA THR A 122 6.40 3.69 19.71
C THR A 122 6.80 2.41 20.46
N PRO A 123 7.15 1.30 19.77
CA PRO A 123 7.54 0.05 20.43
C PRO A 123 8.75 0.18 21.38
N SER A 124 9.61 1.17 21.15
CA SER A 124 10.73 1.46 22.06
C SER A 124 10.26 1.95 23.43
N LEU A 125 9.10 2.61 23.49
CA LEU A 125 8.48 3.06 24.74
C LEU A 125 7.84 1.91 25.50
N GLY A 126 7.25 0.91 24.82
CA GLY A 126 6.75 -0.31 25.47
C GLY A 126 7.84 -1.00 26.27
N ASN A 127 9.02 -1.18 25.68
CA ASN A 127 10.18 -1.73 26.37
C ASN A 127 10.59 -0.90 27.60
N LEU A 128 10.56 0.43 27.49
CA LEU A 128 10.87 1.33 28.60
C LEU A 128 9.86 1.15 29.74
N ILE A 129 8.57 1.11 29.42
CA ILE A 129 7.48 0.91 30.39
C ILE A 129 7.63 -0.46 31.05
N SER A 130 7.87 -1.53 30.29
CA SER A 130 8.09 -2.88 30.82
C SER A 130 9.25 -2.92 31.80
N ILE A 131 10.36 -2.24 31.51
CA ILE A 131 11.50 -2.15 32.44
C ILE A 131 11.11 -1.36 33.70
N ASP A 132 10.40 -0.25 33.52
CA ASP A 132 10.07 0.64 34.63
C ASP A 132 9.11 -0.03 35.63
N VAL A 133 8.11 -0.78 35.15
CA VAL A 133 7.17 -1.52 36.01
C VAL A 133 7.80 -2.71 36.74
N LEU A 134 8.91 -3.27 36.25
CA LEU A 134 9.62 -4.35 36.97
C LEU A 134 10.11 -3.89 38.35
N GLN A 135 10.37 -2.61 38.55
CA GLN A 135 10.80 -2.07 39.84
C GLN A 135 9.73 -2.23 40.93
N GLY A 136 8.45 -2.27 40.57
CA GLY A 136 7.37 -2.47 41.54
C GLY A 136 7.28 -3.92 42.03
N TRP A 137 7.79 -4.88 41.26
CA TRP A 137 7.80 -6.29 41.68
C TRP A 137 8.67 -6.51 42.91
N ASP A 138 9.84 -5.86 43.01
CA ASP A 138 10.70 -5.96 44.20
C ASP A 138 9.96 -5.50 45.45
N THR A 139 9.19 -4.40 45.36
CA THR A 139 8.36 -3.91 46.47
C THR A 139 7.30 -4.93 46.88
N MET A 140 6.64 -5.58 45.90
CA MET A 140 5.63 -6.62 46.19
C MET A 140 6.27 -7.86 46.81
N PHE A 141 7.44 -8.29 46.34
CA PHE A 141 8.17 -9.43 46.91
C PHE A 141 8.59 -9.19 48.36
N GLU A 142 9.06 -7.98 48.68
CA GLU A 142 9.46 -7.63 50.05
C GLU A 142 8.27 -7.50 50.99
N SER A 143 7.15 -6.97 50.50
CA SER A 143 5.95 -6.73 51.31
C SER A 143 5.11 -7.99 51.52
N PHE A 144 5.01 -8.85 50.51
CA PHE A 144 4.15 -10.05 50.49
C PHE A 144 4.92 -11.32 50.06
N PRO A 145 6.04 -11.67 50.73
CA PRO A 145 6.95 -12.71 50.26
C PRO A 145 6.30 -14.09 50.17
N ASP A 146 5.47 -14.47 51.14
CA ASP A 146 4.81 -15.77 51.18
C ASP A 146 3.74 -15.94 50.11
N ASP A 147 3.22 -14.83 49.59
CA ASP A 147 2.15 -14.81 48.59
C ASP A 147 2.72 -14.70 47.18
N VAL A 148 3.54 -13.69 46.93
CA VAL A 148 4.10 -13.41 45.60
C VAL A 148 5.01 -14.56 45.13
N VAL A 149 5.68 -15.29 46.03
CA VAL A 149 6.48 -16.47 45.69
C VAL A 149 5.66 -17.62 45.08
N LYS A 150 4.33 -17.62 45.26
CA LYS A 150 3.43 -18.61 44.67
C LYS A 150 3.19 -18.34 43.17
N ILE A 151 3.45 -17.13 42.71
CA ILE A 151 3.35 -16.77 41.29
C ILE A 151 4.49 -17.47 40.54
N LYS A 152 4.14 -18.18 39.47
CA LYS A 152 5.14 -18.87 38.65
C LYS A 152 5.93 -17.86 37.82
N PRO A 153 7.23 -18.09 37.53
CA PRO A 153 8.05 -17.17 36.74
C PRO A 153 7.53 -16.85 35.32
N ASN A 154 6.63 -17.66 34.77
CA ASN A 154 5.97 -17.44 33.47
C ASN A 154 4.45 -17.54 33.62
N ALA A 155 3.91 -16.97 34.70
CA ALA A 155 2.47 -16.95 34.92
C ALA A 155 1.77 -16.28 33.74
N THR A 156 0.64 -16.86 33.31
CA THR A 156 -0.21 -16.22 32.31
C THR A 156 -0.92 -15.00 32.92
N ASP A 157 -1.45 -14.15 32.05
CA ASP A 157 -2.40 -13.08 32.41
C ASP A 157 -3.54 -13.60 33.30
N GLU A 158 -4.17 -14.72 32.91
CA GLU A 158 -5.24 -15.37 33.69
C GLU A 158 -4.74 -15.83 35.07
N GLU A 159 -3.54 -16.44 35.15
CA GLU A 159 -2.97 -16.87 36.44
C GLU A 159 -2.64 -15.68 37.36
N LEU A 160 -2.24 -14.53 36.80
CA LEU A 160 -1.99 -13.30 37.56
C LEU A 160 -3.30 -12.66 38.06
N LEU A 161 -4.35 -12.67 37.23
CA LEU A 161 -5.67 -12.17 37.62
C LEU A 161 -6.30 -13.06 38.68
N ASP A 162 -6.22 -14.39 38.53
CA ASP A 162 -6.65 -15.37 39.54
C ASP A 162 -5.93 -15.15 40.88
N PHE A 163 -4.61 -14.87 40.82
CA PHE A 163 -3.84 -14.51 42.01
C PHE A 163 -4.41 -13.25 42.67
N ALA A 164 -4.66 -12.19 41.90
CA ALA A 164 -5.19 -10.94 42.43
C ALA A 164 -6.57 -11.16 43.08
N GLU A 165 -7.51 -11.84 42.42
CA GLU A 165 -8.85 -12.09 42.94
C GLU A 165 -8.87 -12.82 44.30
N GLN A 166 -7.89 -13.68 44.56
CA GLN A 166 -7.80 -14.48 45.78
C GLN A 166 -7.21 -13.72 46.98
N HIS A 167 -6.57 -12.56 46.77
CA HIS A 167 -5.96 -11.77 47.83
C HIS A 167 -6.97 -10.82 48.49
N THR A 168 -6.67 -10.40 49.73
CA THR A 168 -7.51 -9.45 50.47
C THR A 168 -6.91 -8.04 50.55
N ASP A 169 -5.64 -7.88 50.17
CA ASP A 169 -4.98 -6.58 50.16
C ASP A 169 -5.32 -5.83 48.86
N GLU A 170 -6.14 -4.80 48.97
CA GLU A 170 -6.65 -4.05 47.81
C GLU A 170 -5.52 -3.42 46.97
N ASN A 171 -4.40 -3.00 47.59
CA ASN A 171 -3.29 -2.41 46.85
C ASN A 171 -2.50 -3.47 46.08
N LEU A 172 -2.28 -4.65 46.67
CA LEU A 172 -1.66 -5.78 45.96
C LEU A 172 -2.54 -6.25 44.80
N GLN A 173 -3.86 -6.34 45.02
CA GLN A 173 -4.82 -6.67 43.96
C GLN A 173 -4.72 -5.67 42.81
N MET A 174 -4.81 -4.37 43.13
CA MET A 174 -4.76 -3.30 42.14
C MET A 174 -3.42 -3.27 41.40
N ALA A 175 -2.30 -3.48 42.09
CA ALA A 175 -0.98 -3.55 41.47
C ALA A 175 -0.87 -4.70 40.45
N VAL A 176 -1.33 -5.91 40.80
CA VAL A 176 -1.27 -7.05 39.89
C VAL A 176 -2.24 -6.90 38.70
N VAL A 177 -3.46 -6.43 38.94
CA VAL A 177 -4.44 -6.15 37.87
C VAL A 177 -3.89 -5.07 36.93
N SER A 178 -3.39 -3.97 37.47
CA SER A 178 -2.83 -2.87 36.67
C SER A 178 -1.60 -3.31 35.89
N TYR A 179 -0.76 -4.19 36.43
CA TYR A 179 0.37 -4.76 35.69
C TYR A 179 -0.10 -5.55 34.47
N VAL A 180 -1.13 -6.38 34.62
CA VAL A 180 -1.74 -7.12 33.49
C VAL A 180 -2.38 -6.17 32.49
N GLU A 181 -3.11 -5.15 32.96
CA GLU A 181 -3.66 -4.11 32.09
C GLU A 181 -2.57 -3.37 31.29
N ILE A 182 -1.43 -3.05 31.90
CA ILE A 182 -0.29 -2.44 31.20
C ILE A 182 0.20 -3.34 30.06
N LEU A 183 0.32 -4.64 30.29
CA LEU A 183 0.74 -5.57 29.23
C LEU A 183 -0.26 -5.57 28.06
N PHE A 184 -1.56 -5.64 28.35
CA PHE A 184 -2.60 -5.58 27.33
C PHE A 184 -2.63 -4.24 26.58
N GLU A 185 -2.49 -3.12 27.29
CA GLU A 185 -2.56 -1.80 26.66
C GLU A 185 -1.27 -1.47 25.89
N ILE A 186 -0.11 -2.06 26.24
CA ILE A 186 1.08 -2.05 25.38
C ILE A 186 0.78 -2.74 24.05
N GLU A 187 0.19 -3.94 24.08
CA GLU A 187 -0.22 -4.65 22.85
C GLU A 187 -1.23 -3.83 22.04
N GLY A 188 -2.20 -3.20 22.72
CA GLY A 188 -3.16 -2.29 22.09
C GLY A 188 -2.49 -1.13 21.36
N CYS A 189 -1.49 -0.51 21.98
CA CYS A 189 -0.69 0.55 21.37
C CYS A 189 0.17 0.05 20.20
N GLU A 190 0.72 -1.17 20.29
CA GLU A 190 1.50 -1.81 19.22
C GLU A 190 0.62 -2.11 18.00
N ILE A 191 -0.58 -2.64 18.19
CA ILE A 191 -1.56 -2.85 17.10
C ILE A 191 -1.90 -1.52 16.42
N ALA A 192 -2.13 -0.46 17.19
CA ALA A 192 -2.40 0.87 16.64
C ALA A 192 -1.20 1.44 15.86
N TYR A 193 0.02 1.17 16.32
CA TYR A 193 1.25 1.52 15.59
C TYR A 193 1.38 0.75 14.27
N GLU A 194 1.21 -0.57 14.29
CA GLU A 194 1.31 -1.42 13.10
C GLU A 194 0.26 -1.09 12.05
N LYS A 195 -0.98 -0.83 12.48
CA LYS A 195 -2.06 -0.39 11.57
C LYS A 195 -1.66 0.85 10.79
N ARG A 196 -1.10 1.87 11.46
CA ARG A 196 -0.66 3.11 10.80
C ARG A 196 0.50 2.88 9.83
N LEU A 197 1.42 1.97 10.16
CA LEU A 197 2.51 1.59 9.28
C LEU A 197 2.00 0.90 8.00
N LEU A 198 1.07 -0.04 8.14
CA LEU A 198 0.44 -0.75 7.01
C LEU A 198 -0.31 0.22 6.08
N GLU A 199 -1.07 1.15 6.66
CA GLU A 199 -1.78 2.18 5.89
C GLU A 199 -0.81 3.06 5.10
N TYR A 200 0.32 3.44 5.71
CA TYR A 200 1.38 4.18 5.03
C TYR A 200 2.00 3.40 3.86
N GLU A 201 2.33 2.14 4.06
CA GLU A 201 2.88 1.27 3.02
C GLU A 201 1.90 1.05 1.86
N HIS A 202 0.62 0.81 2.17
CA HIS A 202 -0.43 0.65 1.17
C HIS A 202 -0.51 1.86 0.24
N ARG A 203 -0.55 3.08 0.80
CA ARG A 203 -0.58 4.31 0.00
C ARG A 203 0.65 4.50 -0.84
N LYS A 204 1.82 4.17 -0.30
CA LYS A 204 3.07 4.27 -1.07
C LYS A 204 3.01 3.36 -2.31
N ILE A 205 2.50 2.14 -2.16
CA ILE A 205 2.32 1.21 -3.27
C ILE A 205 1.30 1.76 -4.28
N GLU A 206 0.19 2.31 -3.80
CA GLU A 206 -0.84 2.93 -4.63
C GLU A 206 -0.27 4.09 -5.47
N GLU A 207 0.51 4.97 -4.85
CA GLU A 207 1.21 6.06 -5.55
C GLU A 207 2.19 5.54 -6.61
N GLU A 208 2.93 4.47 -6.30
CA GLU A 208 3.85 3.83 -7.24
C GLU A 208 3.11 3.23 -8.44
N ILE A 209 1.96 2.59 -8.22
CA ILE A 209 1.10 2.04 -9.29
C ILE A 209 0.58 3.17 -10.19
N ILE A 210 0.05 4.24 -9.60
CA ILE A 210 -0.48 5.38 -10.34
C ILE A 210 0.62 6.03 -11.20
N GLU A 211 1.80 6.23 -10.63
CA GLU A 211 2.94 6.82 -11.35
C GLU A 211 3.45 5.90 -12.47
N GLU A 212 3.40 4.58 -12.30
CA GLU A 212 3.72 3.60 -13.35
C GLU A 212 2.73 3.68 -14.51
N HIS A 213 1.42 3.69 -14.21
CA HIS A 213 0.36 3.85 -15.21
C HIS A 213 0.52 5.15 -15.99
N ARG A 214 0.78 6.27 -15.30
CA ARG A 214 1.04 7.58 -15.92
C ARG A 214 2.23 7.53 -16.86
N LYS A 215 3.36 6.98 -16.41
CA LYS A 215 4.57 6.80 -17.24
C LYS A 215 4.30 5.91 -18.46
N ARG A 216 3.49 4.87 -18.31
CA ARG A 216 3.11 3.98 -19.42
C ARG A 216 2.26 4.72 -20.45
N GLY A 217 1.28 5.52 -20.00
CA GLY A 217 0.47 6.38 -20.87
C GLY A 217 1.32 7.43 -21.63
N GLU A 218 2.25 8.10 -20.94
CA GLU A 218 3.17 9.06 -21.58
C GLU A 218 4.07 8.39 -22.64
N ARG A 219 4.60 7.20 -22.34
CA ARG A 219 5.37 6.42 -23.31
C ARG A 219 4.52 6.08 -24.53
N ALA A 220 3.31 5.56 -24.32
CA ALA A 220 2.39 5.25 -25.42
C ALA A 220 2.14 6.47 -26.31
N ARG A 221 1.80 7.62 -25.71
CA ARG A 221 1.56 8.87 -26.44
C ARG A 221 2.75 9.31 -27.29
N LYS A 222 3.97 9.21 -26.75
CA LYS A 222 5.21 9.50 -27.50
C LYS A 222 5.38 8.63 -28.74
N TYR A 223 5.03 7.34 -28.67
CA TYR A 223 5.04 6.44 -29.82
C TYR A 223 3.94 6.79 -30.83
N VAL A 224 2.72 7.07 -30.37
CA VAL A 224 1.59 7.50 -31.21
C VAL A 224 1.98 8.74 -32.02
N ASP A 225 2.44 9.80 -31.35
CA ASP A 225 2.88 11.05 -31.99
C ASP A 225 3.95 10.83 -33.07
N ALA A 226 4.91 9.92 -32.80
CA ALA A 226 5.99 9.62 -33.73
C ALA A 226 5.50 8.88 -34.99
N ILE A 227 4.51 8.00 -34.84
CA ILE A 227 3.89 7.24 -35.94
C ILE A 227 2.98 8.17 -36.76
N GLU A 228 2.17 9.00 -36.11
CA GLU A 228 1.28 9.96 -36.78
C GLU A 228 2.06 10.98 -37.63
N LYS A 229 3.22 11.45 -37.14
CA LYS A 229 4.12 12.33 -37.90
C LYS A 229 4.55 11.72 -39.25
N LYS A 230 4.60 10.39 -39.36
CA LYS A 230 4.94 9.70 -40.62
C LYS A 230 3.75 9.55 -41.57
N LYS A 231 2.53 9.84 -41.10
CA LYS A 231 1.29 9.75 -41.88
C LYS A 231 1.12 8.38 -42.54
N PHE A 232 1.41 7.33 -41.78
CA PHE A 232 1.15 5.98 -42.22
C PHE A 232 -0.36 5.71 -42.32
N PRO A 233 -0.81 4.85 -43.25
CA PRO A 233 -2.22 4.47 -43.38
C PRO A 233 -2.59 3.42 -42.32
N ILE A 234 -2.47 3.79 -41.04
CA ILE A 234 -2.76 2.93 -39.89
C ILE A 234 -3.22 3.80 -38.73
N ASN A 235 -4.13 3.29 -37.90
CA ASN A 235 -4.47 3.93 -36.63
C ASN A 235 -3.29 3.73 -35.66
N ALA A 236 -2.57 4.82 -35.37
CA ALA A 236 -1.38 4.81 -34.52
C ALA A 236 -1.67 4.47 -33.06
N GLU A 237 -2.79 4.95 -32.53
CA GLU A 237 -3.25 4.70 -31.16
C GLU A 237 -3.54 3.21 -30.96
N ARG A 238 -4.36 2.63 -31.82
CA ARG A 238 -4.68 1.19 -31.80
C ARG A 238 -3.44 0.31 -31.95
N LEU A 239 -2.51 0.70 -32.82
CA LEU A 239 -1.25 -0.01 -33.03
C LEU A 239 -0.40 -0.06 -31.76
N VAL A 240 -0.25 1.10 -31.10
CA VAL A 240 0.59 1.26 -29.91
C VAL A 240 -0.05 0.59 -28.69
N HIS A 241 -1.34 0.81 -28.44
CA HIS A 241 -2.06 0.18 -27.33
C HIS A 241 -2.14 -1.35 -27.50
N GLY A 242 -2.44 -1.82 -28.71
CA GLY A 242 -2.42 -3.25 -29.03
C GLY A 242 -1.06 -3.89 -28.74
N TYR A 243 0.03 -3.23 -29.13
CA TYR A 243 1.38 -3.70 -28.82
C TYR A 243 1.65 -3.74 -27.31
N PHE A 244 1.41 -2.63 -26.58
CA PHE A 244 1.69 -2.57 -25.15
C PHE A 244 0.84 -3.55 -24.33
N LYS A 245 -0.36 -3.94 -24.81
CA LYS A 245 -1.21 -4.97 -24.20
C LYS A 245 -0.54 -6.35 -24.24
N VAL A 246 0.01 -6.75 -25.39
CA VAL A 246 0.64 -8.07 -25.56
C VAL A 246 2.05 -8.09 -24.98
N ALA A 247 2.79 -6.98 -25.11
CA ALA A 247 4.15 -6.86 -24.59
C ALA A 247 4.23 -6.98 -23.06
N GLY A 248 3.14 -6.73 -22.33
CA GLY A 248 3.06 -6.98 -20.90
C GLY A 248 3.14 -8.47 -20.51
N LYS A 249 2.85 -9.39 -21.44
CA LYS A 249 2.91 -10.84 -21.24
C LYS A 249 4.11 -11.48 -21.93
N ASP A 250 4.43 -11.03 -23.15
CA ASP A 250 5.55 -11.53 -23.94
C ASP A 250 6.26 -10.36 -24.64
N PRO A 251 7.25 -9.71 -23.98
CA PRO A 251 7.92 -8.53 -24.53
C PRO A 251 8.66 -8.81 -25.84
N GLU A 252 9.40 -9.92 -25.90
CA GLU A 252 10.25 -10.28 -27.04
C GLU A 252 9.43 -10.70 -28.26
N GLY A 253 8.45 -11.61 -28.06
CA GLY A 253 7.57 -12.05 -29.13
C GLY A 253 6.69 -10.92 -29.66
N SER A 254 6.18 -10.06 -28.78
CA SER A 254 5.39 -8.88 -29.19
C SER A 254 6.20 -7.90 -30.03
N PHE A 255 7.46 -7.66 -29.67
CA PHE A 255 8.32 -6.76 -30.45
C PHE A 255 8.68 -7.36 -31.81
N GLN A 256 8.94 -8.66 -31.87
CA GLN A 256 9.16 -9.36 -33.13
C GLN A 256 7.93 -9.30 -34.03
N ALA A 257 6.74 -9.53 -33.47
CA ALA A 257 5.47 -9.42 -34.19
C ALA A 257 5.24 -7.98 -34.68
N LEU A 258 5.48 -6.97 -33.84
CA LEU A 258 5.27 -5.56 -34.18
C LEU A 258 6.17 -5.12 -35.34
N THR A 259 7.43 -5.54 -35.33
CA THR A 259 8.41 -5.14 -36.35
C THR A 259 8.30 -5.96 -37.65
N THR A 260 7.69 -7.14 -37.61
CA THR A 260 7.52 -8.02 -38.78
C THR A 260 6.16 -7.83 -39.45
N ASN A 261 5.10 -7.70 -38.65
CA ASN A 261 3.72 -7.57 -39.12
C ASN A 261 2.88 -6.64 -38.19
N PRO A 262 3.08 -5.31 -38.26
CA PRO A 262 2.32 -4.33 -37.49
C PRO A 262 0.79 -4.48 -37.62
N ALA A 263 0.31 -4.98 -38.77
CA ALA A 263 -1.10 -5.18 -39.04
C ALA A 263 -1.83 -6.13 -38.08
N ILE A 264 -1.10 -6.95 -37.32
CA ILE A 264 -1.65 -7.78 -36.24
C ILE A 264 -2.24 -6.92 -35.12
N PHE A 265 -1.64 -5.76 -34.85
CA PHE A 265 -2.05 -4.87 -33.77
C PHE A 265 -3.03 -3.79 -34.25
N ALA A 266 -2.89 -3.29 -35.49
CA ALA A 266 -3.87 -2.41 -36.10
C ALA A 266 -3.93 -2.58 -37.63
N PRO A 267 -5.12 -2.74 -38.24
CA PRO A 267 -5.24 -2.98 -39.67
C PRO A 267 -4.77 -1.78 -40.50
N ILE A 268 -4.26 -2.06 -41.71
CA ILE A 268 -3.88 -1.03 -42.68
C ILE A 268 -5.13 -0.45 -43.34
N GLU A 269 -5.26 0.87 -43.29
CA GLU A 269 -6.38 1.63 -43.83
C GLU A 269 -6.12 1.94 -45.32
N ILE A 270 -6.47 0.97 -46.17
CA ILE A 270 -6.19 1.01 -47.63
C ILE A 270 -6.81 2.25 -48.29
N ASP A 271 -7.95 2.71 -47.80
CA ASP A 271 -8.67 3.90 -48.24
C ASP A 271 -7.88 5.21 -47.99
N LYS A 272 -7.01 5.24 -46.97
CA LYS A 272 -6.13 6.38 -46.68
C LYS A 272 -4.84 6.38 -47.51
N ILE A 273 -4.59 5.33 -48.30
CA ILE A 273 -3.45 5.28 -49.23
C ILE A 273 -3.72 6.19 -50.43
N LYS A 274 -2.78 7.06 -50.77
CA LYS A 274 -2.92 7.94 -51.93
C LYS A 274 -2.99 7.13 -53.24
N PRO A 275 -3.99 7.38 -54.11
CA PRO A 275 -4.05 6.80 -55.44
C PRO A 275 -2.81 7.14 -56.29
N LYS A 276 -2.42 6.24 -57.20
CA LYS A 276 -1.30 6.46 -58.12
C LYS A 276 -1.79 7.09 -59.42
N PHE A 277 -0.88 7.70 -60.19
CA PHE A 277 -1.17 8.36 -61.48
C PHE A 277 -2.36 9.33 -61.39
N PHE A 278 -2.28 10.32 -60.49
CA PHE A 278 -3.30 11.37 -60.34
C PHE A 278 -4.73 10.86 -60.09
N GLY A 279 -4.90 9.70 -59.47
CA GLY A 279 -6.24 9.14 -59.18
C GLY A 279 -6.67 8.01 -60.11
N LEU A 280 -5.91 7.72 -61.18
CA LEU A 280 -6.26 6.71 -62.18
C LEU A 280 -6.11 5.27 -61.67
N ILE A 281 -5.25 5.05 -60.66
CA ILE A 281 -5.06 3.71 -60.07
C ILE A 281 -5.37 3.76 -58.57
N LYS A 282 -6.43 3.04 -58.18
CA LYS A 282 -6.86 2.90 -56.79
C LYS A 282 -5.86 2.03 -56.00
N PRO A 283 -5.68 2.28 -54.69
CA PRO A 283 -4.89 1.42 -53.81
C PRO A 283 -5.43 0.00 -53.77
N THR A 284 -4.53 -0.97 -53.58
CA THR A 284 -4.83 -2.40 -53.52
C THR A 284 -4.32 -3.05 -52.23
N PRO A 285 -4.77 -4.27 -51.87
CA PRO A 285 -4.20 -5.02 -50.75
C PRO A 285 -2.67 -5.21 -50.82
N ARG A 286 -2.11 -5.29 -52.05
CA ARG A 286 -0.65 -5.33 -52.25
C ARG A 286 0.04 -4.05 -51.79
N ASP A 287 -0.58 -2.90 -51.98
CA ASP A 287 -0.07 -1.63 -51.44
C ASP A 287 -0.10 -1.63 -49.91
N GLY A 288 -1.14 -2.23 -49.31
CA GLY A 288 -1.22 -2.44 -47.86
C GLY A 288 -0.05 -3.25 -47.30
N LEU A 289 0.34 -4.35 -47.95
CA LEU A 289 1.51 -5.15 -47.55
C LEU A 289 2.82 -4.36 -47.60
N ILE A 290 2.97 -3.47 -48.58
CA ILE A 290 4.16 -2.60 -48.69
C ILE A 290 4.20 -1.62 -47.52
N PHE A 291 3.07 -1.00 -47.16
CA PHE A 291 3.00 -0.10 -46.01
C PHE A 291 3.23 -0.83 -44.69
N ASN A 292 2.68 -2.04 -44.53
CA ASN A 292 2.88 -2.87 -43.34
C ASN A 292 4.37 -3.12 -43.07
N ARG A 293 5.15 -3.49 -44.10
CA ARG A 293 6.61 -3.65 -43.97
C ARG A 293 7.32 -2.34 -43.61
N LYS A 294 6.95 -1.23 -44.28
CA LYS A 294 7.53 0.10 -43.99
C LYS A 294 7.28 0.57 -42.56
N ILE A 295 6.09 0.28 -42.03
CA ILE A 295 5.74 0.59 -40.64
C ILE A 295 6.61 -0.24 -39.70
N GLY A 296 6.72 -1.56 -39.93
CA GLY A 296 7.58 -2.44 -39.12
C GLY A 296 9.05 -2.01 -39.10
N ASP A 297 9.61 -1.68 -40.28
CA ASP A 297 10.97 -1.15 -40.41
C ASP A 297 11.19 0.18 -39.69
N PHE A 298 10.16 1.04 -39.68
CA PHE A 298 10.19 2.30 -38.97
C PHE A 298 10.18 2.07 -37.46
N LEU A 299 9.25 1.25 -36.96
CA LEU A 299 9.12 0.92 -35.54
C LEU A 299 10.38 0.27 -34.98
N LYS A 300 11.04 -0.60 -35.76
CA LYS A 300 12.33 -1.22 -35.38
C LYS A 300 13.44 -0.20 -35.11
N LYS A 301 13.38 0.97 -35.75
CA LYS A 301 14.38 2.05 -35.64
C LYS A 301 13.92 3.19 -34.74
N LEU A 302 12.66 3.18 -34.32
CA LEU A 302 12.06 4.24 -33.53
C LEU A 302 12.58 4.16 -32.09
N LYS A 303 13.21 5.25 -31.63
CA LYS A 303 13.66 5.44 -30.25
C LYS A 303 13.00 6.71 -29.74
N VAL A 304 12.21 6.61 -28.66
CA VAL A 304 11.44 7.71 -28.05
C VAL A 304 11.54 7.68 -26.55
#